data_AF-I3Y8E0-F1
#
_entry.id   AF-I3Y8E0-F1
#
_cell.length_a   1.000
_cell.length_b   1.000
_cell.length_c   1.000
_cell.angle_alpha   90.00
_cell.angle_beta   90.00
_cell.angle_gamma   90.00
#
_symmetry.space_group_name_H-M   'P 1'
#
loop_
_entity.id
_entity.type
_entity.pdbx_description
1 polymer ?
#
loop_
_entity_poly.entity_id
_entity_poly.type
_entity_poly.pdbx_seq_one_letter_code
_entity_poly.pdbx_strand_id
1 'polypeptide(L)'
;MTLSYLADIVTLIAGAMTILGLSGLLSWSYFHKNESPLSERVLTIFAYSIKTSLACVLTYYAYWLWSWFYLWLLVDFWGSALHMAKFYWNQEEAPRYLFAYFFSLALFVPLYVSSVIALYSSSFVPIKRLAVAIFKKNSESSNK
;
A
#
# COMPACT_ATOMS: atom_id res chain seq x y z
N MET A 1 8.93 -1.28 20.69
CA MET A 1 7.97 -0.45 19.93
C MET A 1 7.06 0.22 20.96
N THR A 2 7.23 1.52 21.21
CA THR A 2 6.57 2.23 22.32
C THR A 2 5.15 2.66 21.94
N LEU A 3 4.26 2.76 22.92
CA LEU A 3 2.85 3.16 22.74
C LEU A 3 2.71 4.51 22.00
N SER A 4 3.71 5.39 22.12
CA SER A 4 3.76 6.69 21.42
C SER A 4 3.82 6.54 19.90
N TYR A 5 4.60 5.57 19.38
CA TYR A 5 4.72 5.35 17.94
C TYR A 5 3.40 4.88 17.32
N LEU A 6 2.61 4.08 18.06
CA LEU A 6 1.28 3.67 17.61
C LEU A 6 0.31 4.86 17.56
N ALA A 7 0.35 5.75 18.56
CA ALA A 7 -0.48 6.95 18.59
C ALA A 7 -0.14 7.91 17.43
N ASP A 8 1.15 8.08 17.13
CA ASP A 8 1.60 8.94 16.02
C ASP A 8 1.15 8.39 14.67
N ILE A 9 1.27 7.07 14.46
CA ILE A 9 0.79 6.41 13.24
C ILE A 9 -0.73 6.57 13.09
N VAL A 10 -1.50 6.37 14.17
CA VAL A 10 -2.96 6.53 14.14
C VAL A 10 -3.36 7.98 13.86
N THR A 11 -2.66 8.95 14.44
CA THR A 11 -2.90 10.38 14.21
C THR A 11 -2.58 10.78 12.77
N LEU A 12 -1.51 10.22 12.21
CA LEU A 12 -1.12 10.43 10.82
C LEU A 12 -2.13 9.80 9.83
N ILE A 13 -2.64 8.60 10.13
CA ILE A 13 -3.70 7.96 9.35
C ILE A 13 -5.01 8.77 9.44
N ALA A 14 -5.37 9.25 10.62
CA ALA A 14 -6.55 10.09 10.82
C ALA A 14 -6.43 11.43 10.06
N GLY A 15 -5.25 12.06 10.11
CA GLY A 15 -4.94 13.25 9.32
C GLY A 15 -5.05 13.00 7.82
N ALA A 16 -4.48 11.89 7.33
CA ALA A 16 -4.60 11.48 5.94
C ALA A 16 -6.06 11.21 5.55
N MET A 17 -6.86 10.57 6.41
CA MET A 17 -8.29 10.35 6.17
C MET A 17 -9.08 11.66 6.09
N THR A 18 -8.66 12.67 6.84
CA THR A 18 -9.30 13.99 6.87
C THR A 18 -8.95 14.80 5.63
N ILE A 19 -7.66 14.80 5.23
CA ILE A 19 -7.18 15.45 4.00
C ILE A 19 -7.82 14.83 2.75
N LEU A 20 -8.01 13.51 2.75
CA LEU A 20 -8.69 12.80 1.66
C LEU A 20 -10.22 13.00 1.66
N GLY A 21 -10.79 13.79 2.58
CA GLY A 21 -12.22 14.08 2.64
C GLY A 21 -13.10 12.87 2.96
N LEU A 22 -12.51 11.76 3.43
CA LEU A 22 -13.20 10.49 3.62
C LEU A 22 -14.26 10.58 4.73
N SER A 23 -14.02 11.37 5.77
CA SER A 23 -15.01 11.59 6.84
C SER A 23 -16.21 12.40 6.35
N GLY A 24 -15.99 13.41 5.48
CA GLY A 24 -17.04 14.21 4.86
C GLY A 24 -17.90 13.39 3.89
N LEU A 25 -17.27 12.54 3.08
CA LEU A 25 -17.97 11.64 2.15
C LEU A 25 -18.78 10.56 2.89
N LEU A 26 -18.24 10.00 3.98
CA LEU A 26 -18.96 9.05 4.84
C LEU A 26 -20.13 9.71 5.57
N SER A 27 -19.94 10.93 6.08
CA SER A 27 -21.02 11.71 6.71
C SER A 27 -22.12 12.09 5.71
N TRP A 28 -21.76 12.45 4.48
CA TRP A 28 -22.73 12.76 3.43
C TRP A 28 -23.51 11.52 2.96
N SER A 29 -22.83 10.37 2.81
CA SER A 29 -23.47 9.07 2.56
C SER A 29 -24.42 8.66 3.68
N TYR A 30 -24.07 8.96 4.95
CA TYR A 30 -24.89 8.69 6.12
C TYR A 30 -26.21 9.47 6.12
N PHE A 31 -26.19 10.75 5.74
CA PHE A 31 -27.39 11.60 5.73
C PHE A 31 -28.32 11.37 4.52
N HIS A 32 -27.84 10.79 3.42
CA HIS A 32 -28.64 10.57 2.20
C HIS A 32 -29.01 9.09 1.96
N LYS A 33 -29.12 8.30 3.03
CA LYS A 33 -29.33 6.85 3.00
C LYS A 33 -30.57 6.37 2.22
N ASN A 34 -31.52 7.24 1.88
CA ASN A 34 -32.82 6.78 1.41
C ASN A 34 -33.02 6.63 -0.10
N GLU A 35 -32.41 7.37 -1.04
CA GLU A 35 -32.90 7.28 -2.45
C GLU A 35 -31.91 7.52 -3.61
N SER A 36 -30.58 7.45 -3.43
CA SER A 36 -29.67 7.85 -4.53
C SER A 36 -28.62 6.83 -4.98
N PRO A 37 -28.51 6.54 -6.30
CA PRO A 37 -27.38 5.78 -6.88
C PRO A 37 -26.02 6.45 -6.66
N LEU A 38 -26.00 7.72 -6.20
CA LEU A 38 -24.77 8.39 -5.80
C LEU A 38 -24.13 7.77 -4.54
N SER A 39 -24.92 7.27 -3.58
CA SER A 39 -24.36 6.72 -2.33
C SER A 39 -23.54 5.44 -2.58
N GLU A 40 -24.04 4.56 -3.47
CA GLU A 40 -23.29 3.36 -3.88
C GLU A 40 -22.02 3.69 -4.67
N ARG A 41 -22.06 4.72 -5.53
CA ARG A 41 -20.88 5.19 -6.26
C ARG A 41 -19.82 5.74 -5.31
N VAL A 42 -20.22 6.51 -4.29
CA VAL A 42 -19.31 7.05 -3.27
C VAL A 42 -18.66 5.93 -2.46
N LEU A 43 -19.43 4.93 -2.02
CA LEU A 43 -18.89 3.74 -1.34
C LEU A 43 -17.90 2.95 -2.21
N THR A 44 -18.17 2.88 -3.51
CA THR A 44 -17.28 2.21 -4.46
C THR A 44 -15.97 2.98 -4.64
N ILE A 45 -16.03 4.30 -4.82
CA ILE A 45 -14.84 5.17 -4.89
C ILE A 45 -14.00 5.07 -3.61
N PHE A 46 -14.66 5.04 -2.45
CA PHE A 46 -14.00 4.82 -1.15
C PHE A 46 -13.29 3.47 -1.08
N ALA A 47 -13.92 2.40 -1.57
CA ALA A 47 -13.31 1.08 -1.57
C ALA A 47 -12.09 1.01 -2.52
N TYR A 48 -12.14 1.70 -3.65
CA TYR A 48 -11.00 1.84 -4.57
C TYR A 48 -9.85 2.68 -3.98
N SER A 49 -10.15 3.74 -3.23
CA SER A 49 -9.11 4.56 -2.60
C SER A 49 -8.33 3.79 -1.52
N ILE A 50 -9.01 2.92 -0.75
CA ILE A 50 -8.35 2.01 0.21
C ILE A 50 -7.42 1.03 -0.52
N LYS A 51 -7.90 0.39 -1.60
CA LYS A 51 -7.07 -0.51 -2.40
C LYS A 51 -5.85 0.20 -2.98
N THR A 52 -6.03 1.44 -3.45
CA THR A 52 -4.95 2.26 -3.99
C THR A 52 -3.92 2.60 -2.91
N SER A 53 -4.37 2.98 -1.71
CA SER A 53 -3.47 3.23 -0.57
C SER A 53 -2.68 1.97 -0.18
N LEU A 54 -3.36 0.81 -0.12
CA LEU A 54 -2.71 -0.47 0.13
C LEU A 54 -1.68 -0.82 -0.95
N ALA A 55 -1.99 -0.55 -2.22
CA ALA A 55 -1.07 -0.73 -3.33
C ALA A 55 0.16 0.20 -3.24
N CYS A 56 0.00 1.45 -2.77
CA CYS A 56 1.12 2.35 -2.52
C CYS A 56 2.05 1.81 -1.43
N VAL A 57 1.49 1.32 -0.31
CA VAL A 57 2.28 0.71 0.77
C VAL A 57 3.00 -0.55 0.28
N LEU A 58 2.30 -1.39 -0.51
CA LEU A 58 2.90 -2.57 -1.12
C LEU A 58 4.05 -2.19 -2.07
N THR A 59 3.90 -1.12 -2.84
CA THR A 59 4.94 -0.62 -3.76
C THR A 59 6.18 -0.17 -3.00
N TYR A 60 5.99 0.57 -1.90
CA TYR A 60 7.09 0.98 -1.04
C TYR A 60 7.85 -0.23 -0.46
N TYR A 61 7.12 -1.23 0.03
CA TYR A 61 7.73 -2.44 0.58
C TYR A 61 8.42 -3.30 -0.49
N ALA A 62 7.82 -3.42 -1.67
CA ALA A 62 8.42 -4.11 -2.82
C ALA A 62 9.72 -3.42 -3.27
N TYR A 63 9.75 -2.09 -3.32
CA TYR A 63 10.96 -1.33 -3.63
C TYR A 63 12.07 -1.56 -2.59
N TRP A 64 11.71 -1.59 -1.31
CA TRP A 64 12.65 -1.88 -0.23
C TRP A 64 13.25 -3.28 -0.37
N LEU A 65 12.42 -4.31 -0.59
CA LEU A 65 12.88 -5.68 -0.83
C LEU A 65 13.74 -5.81 -2.09
N TRP A 66 13.33 -5.18 -3.19
CA TRP A 66 14.09 -5.18 -4.44
C TRP A 66 15.48 -4.56 -4.24
N SER A 67 15.57 -3.43 -3.53
CA SER A 67 16.85 -2.77 -3.22
C SER A 67 17.79 -3.69 -2.43
N TRP A 68 17.27 -4.40 -1.43
CA TRP A 68 18.05 -5.40 -0.67
C TRP A 68 18.53 -6.55 -1.55
N PHE A 69 17.65 -7.09 -2.40
CA PHE A 69 18.01 -8.19 -3.30
C PHE A 69 19.04 -7.77 -4.36
N TYR A 70 18.92 -6.55 -4.89
CA TYR A 70 19.89 -5.98 -5.83
C TYR A 70 21.27 -5.82 -5.17
N LEU A 71 21.33 -5.29 -3.94
CA LEU A 71 22.58 -5.19 -3.19
C LEU A 71 23.19 -6.56 -2.88
N TRP A 72 22.35 -7.52 -2.49
CA TRP A 72 22.78 -8.90 -2.26
C TRP A 72 23.41 -9.53 -3.51
N LEU A 73 22.79 -9.34 -4.69
CA LEU A 73 23.35 -9.79 -5.97
C LEU A 73 24.70 -9.16 -6.29
N LEU A 74 24.89 -7.88 -5.98
CA LEU A 74 26.17 -7.22 -6.20
C LEU A 74 27.26 -7.79 -5.25
N VAL A 75 26.95 -7.89 -3.96
CA VAL A 75 27.94 -8.27 -2.94
C VAL A 75 28.32 -9.76 -3.00
N ASP A 76 27.32 -10.66 -3.01
CA ASP A 76 27.56 -12.09 -2.81
C ASP A 76 27.84 -12.85 -4.11
N PHE A 77 27.18 -12.48 -5.22
CA PHE A 77 27.31 -13.23 -6.47
C PHE A 77 28.60 -12.90 -7.25
N TRP A 78 29.05 -11.65 -7.19
CA TRP A 78 30.27 -11.20 -7.89
C TRP A 78 31.45 -10.94 -6.96
N GLY A 79 31.28 -11.13 -5.65
CA GLY A 79 32.32 -10.88 -4.65
C GLY A 79 32.83 -9.44 -4.67
N SER A 80 32.04 -8.49 -5.19
CA SER A 80 32.44 -7.09 -5.27
C SER A 80 32.43 -6.49 -3.87
N ALA A 81 33.58 -6.61 -3.23
CA ALA A 81 34.16 -5.73 -2.24
C ALA A 81 33.24 -4.63 -1.68
N LEU A 82 32.57 -4.93 -0.56
CA LEU A 82 32.46 -3.96 0.55
C LEU A 82 33.85 -3.42 0.97
N HIS A 83 34.94 -4.02 0.48
CA HIS A 83 36.32 -3.57 0.63
C HIS A 83 36.70 -2.31 -0.17
N MET A 84 35.95 -1.93 -1.20
CA MET A 84 36.20 -0.68 -1.92
C MET A 84 34.91 0.13 -1.90
N ALA A 85 34.90 1.19 -1.10
CA ALA A 85 33.75 2.04 -0.75
C ALA A 85 33.10 2.83 -1.92
N LYS A 86 32.98 2.23 -3.12
CA LYS A 86 32.33 2.82 -4.28
C LYS A 86 30.97 2.16 -4.48
N PHE A 87 29.99 2.62 -3.70
CA PHE A 87 28.56 2.39 -3.97
C PHE A 87 28.09 3.03 -5.29
N TYR A 88 28.96 3.80 -5.95
CA TYR A 88 28.67 4.50 -7.19
C TYR A 88 29.13 3.69 -8.41
N TRP A 89 28.44 3.90 -9.52
CA TRP A 89 28.73 3.32 -10.82
C TRP A 89 30.21 3.41 -11.20
N ASN A 90 30.85 2.26 -11.46
CA ASN A 90 32.19 2.16 -12.00
C ASN A 90 32.12 1.64 -13.45
N GLN A 91 32.75 2.34 -14.40
CA GLN A 91 32.74 1.93 -15.81
C GLN A 91 33.41 0.58 -16.05
N GLU A 92 34.44 0.25 -15.27
CA GLU A 92 35.15 -1.03 -15.38
C GLU A 92 34.26 -2.22 -14.99
N GLU A 93 33.26 -1.98 -14.14
CA GLU A 93 32.32 -2.99 -13.64
C GLU A 93 30.89 -2.79 -14.16
N ALA A 94 30.70 -1.92 -15.15
CA ALA A 94 29.43 -1.67 -15.83
C ALA A 94 28.62 -2.94 -16.17
N PRO A 95 29.21 -4.02 -16.72
CA PRO A 95 28.43 -5.21 -17.05
C PRO A 95 27.83 -5.89 -15.81
N ARG A 96 28.46 -5.79 -14.64
CA ARG A 96 27.96 -6.39 -13.38
C ARG A 96 26.74 -5.65 -12.87
N TYR A 97 26.80 -4.32 -12.84
CA TYR A 97 25.67 -3.47 -12.46
C TYR A 97 24.47 -3.68 -13.38
N LEU A 98 24.71 -3.71 -14.70
CA LEU A 98 23.65 -3.96 -15.68
C LEU A 98 23.04 -5.35 -15.48
N PHE A 99 23.86 -6.39 -15.32
CA PHE A 99 23.36 -7.74 -15.11
C PHE A 99 22.52 -7.85 -13.83
N ALA A 100 23.02 -7.36 -12.69
CA ALA A 100 22.28 -7.37 -11.43
C ALA A 100 20.97 -6.57 -11.53
N TYR A 101 20.98 -5.44 -12.23
CA TYR A 101 19.79 -4.63 -12.46
C TYR A 101 18.75 -5.35 -13.32
N PHE A 102 19.14 -5.87 -14.49
CA PHE A 102 18.22 -6.60 -15.37
C PHE A 102 17.69 -7.88 -14.73
N PHE A 103 18.55 -8.64 -14.06
CA PHE A 103 18.15 -9.89 -13.41
C PHE A 103 17.20 -9.63 -12.24
N SER A 104 17.49 -8.66 -11.39
CA SER A 104 16.60 -8.28 -10.28
C SER A 104 15.26 -7.76 -10.79
N LEU A 105 15.23 -6.93 -11.84
CA LEU A 105 14.00 -6.48 -12.47
C LEU A 105 13.20 -7.63 -13.08
N ALA A 106 13.85 -8.52 -13.83
CA ALA A 106 13.19 -9.65 -14.47
C ALA A 106 12.47 -10.56 -13.47
N LEU A 107 13.00 -10.66 -12.24
CA LEU A 107 12.40 -11.44 -11.16
C LEU A 107 11.34 -10.65 -10.38
N PHE A 108 11.61 -9.40 -10.02
CA PHE A 108 10.72 -8.61 -9.16
C PHE A 108 9.52 -8.01 -9.89
N VAL A 109 9.65 -7.63 -11.17
CA VAL A 109 8.55 -7.01 -11.92
C VAL A 109 7.35 -7.97 -12.04
N PRO A 110 7.51 -9.25 -12.46
CA PRO A 110 6.39 -10.18 -12.52
C PRO A 110 5.75 -10.44 -11.15
N LEU A 111 6.56 -10.56 -10.10
CA LEU A 111 6.07 -10.76 -8.72
C LEU A 111 5.26 -9.55 -8.24
N TYR A 112 5.75 -8.33 -8.48
CA TYR A 112 5.05 -7.10 -8.14
C TYR A 112 3.73 -6.98 -8.91
N VAL A 113 3.76 -7.18 -10.23
CA VAL A 113 2.56 -7.13 -11.08
C VAL A 113 1.53 -8.17 -10.64
N SER A 114 1.94 -9.41 -10.36
CA SER A 114 1.03 -10.46 -9.89
C SER A 114 0.39 -10.10 -8.54
N SER A 115 1.14 -9.46 -7.65
CA SER A 115 0.67 -9.04 -6.33
C SER A 115 -0.32 -7.88 -6.42
N VAL A 116 -0.05 -6.90 -7.29
CA VAL A 116 -0.99 -5.80 -7.58
C VAL A 116 -2.26 -6.33 -8.22
N ILE A 117 -2.16 -7.24 -9.19
CA ILE A 117 -3.33 -7.89 -9.80
C ILE A 117 -4.16 -8.61 -8.73
N ALA A 118 -3.53 -9.39 -7.86
CA ALA A 118 -4.21 -10.10 -6.77
C ALA A 118 -4.92 -9.15 -5.79
N LEU A 119 -4.32 -8.01 -5.49
CA LEU A 119 -4.88 -6.98 -4.62
C LEU A 119 -6.12 -6.33 -5.25
N TYR A 120 -6.08 -6.05 -6.54
CA TYR A 120 -7.23 -5.47 -7.25
C TYR A 120 -8.33 -6.49 -7.55
N SER A 121 -7.97 -7.75 -7.84
CA SER A 121 -8.92 -8.85 -8.07
C SER A 121 -9.59 -9.33 -6.79
N SER A 122 -8.97 -9.09 -5.62
CA SER A 122 -9.56 -9.42 -4.33
C SER A 122 -10.92 -8.73 -4.14
N SER A 123 -11.92 -9.51 -3.76
CA SER A 123 -13.31 -9.07 -3.71
C SER A 123 -13.57 -8.01 -2.62
N PHE A 124 -14.48 -7.07 -2.88
CA PHE A 124 -14.93 -6.03 -1.93
C PHE A 124 -15.83 -6.55 -0.80
N VAL A 125 -16.09 -7.86 -0.76
CA VAL A 125 -16.93 -8.54 0.26
C VAL A 125 -16.53 -8.21 1.71
N PRO A 126 -15.25 -8.17 2.10
CA PRO A 126 -14.86 -7.87 3.48
C PRO A 126 -15.23 -6.43 3.88
N ILE A 127 -15.04 -5.47 2.97
CA ILE A 127 -15.34 -4.05 3.22
C ILE A 127 -16.84 -3.85 3.37
N LYS A 128 -17.65 -4.51 2.51
CA LYS A 128 -19.11 -4.49 2.66
C LYS A 128 -19.57 -5.06 4.00
N ARG A 129 -18.99 -6.18 4.45
CA ARG A 129 -19.31 -6.80 5.76
C ARG A 129 -18.92 -5.91 6.94
N LEU A 130 -17.74 -5.29 6.88
CA LEU A 130 -17.24 -4.41 7.93
C LEU A 130 -18.08 -3.12 8.01
N ALA A 131 -18.45 -2.55 6.88
CA ALA A 131 -19.38 -1.42 6.82
C ALA A 131 -20.72 -1.78 7.48
N VAL A 132 -21.34 -2.90 7.10
CA VAL A 132 -22.60 -3.38 7.71
C VAL A 132 -22.47 -3.59 9.22
N ALA A 133 -21.36 -4.17 9.70
CA ALA A 133 -21.12 -4.39 11.13
C ALA A 133 -21.00 -3.07 11.92
N ILE A 134 -20.27 -2.08 11.38
CA ILE A 134 -20.16 -0.75 11.98
C ILE A 134 -21.54 -0.06 11.99
N PHE A 135 -22.28 -0.15 10.89
CA PHE A 135 -23.60 0.47 10.78
C PHE A 135 -24.62 -0.14 11.74
N LYS A 136 -24.59 -1.47 11.95
CA LYS A 136 -25.45 -2.15 12.94
C LYS A 136 -25.15 -1.70 14.37
N LYS A 137 -23.86 -1.59 14.71
CA LYS A 137 -23.43 -1.17 16.06
C LYS A 137 -23.88 0.26 16.41
N ASN A 138 -23.83 1.19 15.46
CA ASN A 138 -24.25 2.57 15.68
C ASN A 138 -25.78 2.74 15.81
N SER A 139 -26.59 1.89 15.15
CA SER A 139 -28.05 1.94 15.34
C SER A 139 -28.50 1.47 16.72
N GLU A 140 -27.75 0.54 17.34
CA GLU A 140 -28.06 0.04 18.68
C GLU A 140 -27.68 1.03 19.79
N SER A 141 -26.71 1.93 19.55
CA SER A 141 -26.35 2.98 20.52
C SER A 141 -27.23 4.23 20.48
N SER A 142 -28.00 4.41 19.40
CA SER A 142 -28.92 5.56 19.26
C SER A 142 -30.30 5.32 19.89
N ASN A 143 -30.61 4.09 20.28
CA ASN A 143 -31.89 3.68 20.89
C ASN A 143 -31.82 3.52 22.42
N LYS A 144 -30.71 3.95 23.03
CA LYS A 144 -30.53 4.05 24.49
C LYS A 144 -30.35 5.50 24.87
#